data_AF-E2NCG0-F1
#
_entry.id   AF-E2NCG0-F1
#
_cell.length_a   1.000
_cell.length_b   1.000
_cell.length_c   1.000
_cell.angle_alpha   90.00
_cell.angle_beta   90.00
_cell.angle_gamma   90.00
#
_symmetry.space_group_name_H-M   'P 1'
#
loop_
_entity.id
_entity.type
_entity.pdbx_description
1 polymer ?
#
loop_
_entity_poly.entity_id
_entity_poly.type
_entity_poly.pdbx_seq_one_letter_code
_entity_poly.pdbx_strand_id
1 'polypeptide(L)'
;MKRLRNNIFATAAVAVACILGTTSAKAQEFTVQGDLVSSYVWRGVYQTGASFQPTLGFSIGDFSVTAWGSTDFDGNKSSEGLASKEIDLTAAYTLGESGPTTVRSKSMVGRSGSREVLQLQEP
;
A
#
# COMPACT_ATOMS: atom_id res chain seq x y z
N MET A 1 -10.32 10.85 -33.81
CA MET A 1 -9.37 11.09 -32.69
C MET A 1 -9.96 11.89 -31.52
N LYS A 2 -10.72 12.99 -31.73
CA LYS A 2 -11.32 13.78 -30.61
C LYS A 2 -12.26 12.97 -29.70
N ARG A 3 -13.09 12.08 -30.27
CA ARG A 3 -14.04 11.22 -29.53
C ARG A 3 -13.34 10.18 -28.62
N LEU A 4 -12.25 9.56 -29.10
CA LEU A 4 -11.48 8.57 -28.32
C LEU A 4 -10.78 9.21 -27.11
N ARG A 5 -10.23 10.41 -27.29
CA ARG A 5 -9.57 11.17 -26.22
C ARG A 5 -10.56 11.61 -25.14
N ASN A 6 -11.73 12.12 -25.53
CA ASN A 6 -12.79 12.51 -24.59
C ASN A 6 -13.35 11.33 -23.78
N ASN A 7 -13.44 10.13 -24.38
CA ASN A 7 -13.90 8.94 -23.67
C ASN A 7 -12.87 8.43 -22.65
N ILE A 8 -11.57 8.52 -22.95
CA ILE A 8 -10.51 8.16 -21.99
C ILE A 8 -10.53 9.10 -20.78
N PHE A 9 -10.67 10.41 -21.01
CA PHE A 9 -10.82 11.39 -19.91
C PHE A 9 -12.09 11.15 -19.10
N ALA A 10 -13.20 10.80 -19.75
CA ALA A 10 -14.44 10.46 -19.06
C ALA A 10 -14.29 9.20 -18.19
N THR A 11 -13.64 8.15 -18.69
CA THR A 11 -13.40 6.92 -17.91
C THR A 11 -12.46 7.16 -16.74
N ALA A 12 -11.39 7.94 -16.93
CA ALA A 12 -10.49 8.31 -15.84
C ALA A 12 -11.20 9.17 -14.77
N ALA A 13 -12.06 10.11 -15.19
CA ALA A 13 -12.84 10.93 -14.27
C ALA A 13 -13.87 10.11 -13.48
N VAL A 14 -14.52 9.12 -14.10
CA VAL A 14 -15.43 8.19 -13.42
C VAL A 14 -14.69 7.32 -12.41
N ALA A 15 -13.50 6.81 -12.77
CA ALA A 15 -12.67 6.05 -11.83
C ALA A 15 -12.27 6.89 -10.60
N VAL A 16 -11.88 8.15 -10.81
CA VAL A 16 -11.57 9.08 -9.72
C VAL A 16 -12.82 9.40 -8.88
N ALA A 17 -13.97 9.60 -9.50
CA ALA A 17 -15.23 9.86 -8.79
C ALA A 17 -15.70 8.65 -7.96
N CYS A 18 -15.48 7.42 -8.43
CA CYS A 18 -15.75 6.20 -7.64
C CYS A 18 -14.83 6.07 -6.42
N ILE A 19 -13.58 6.56 -6.51
CA ILE A 19 -12.64 6.59 -5.37
C ILE A 19 -13.01 7.69 -4.38
N LEU A 20 -13.53 8.83 -4.85
CA LEU A 20 -13.94 9.98 -4.01
C LEU A 20 -15.36 9.86 -3.42
N GLY A 21 -16.18 8.94 -3.96
CA GLY A 21 -17.62 8.82 -3.63
C GLY A 21 -17.96 7.98 -2.40
N THR A 22 -17.00 7.57 -1.57
CA THR A 22 -17.30 6.79 -0.36
C THR A 22 -17.91 7.70 0.70
N THR A 23 -19.24 7.67 0.81
CA THR A 23 -19.97 8.31 1.90
C THR A 23 -19.61 7.65 3.23
N SER A 24 -19.04 8.44 4.15
CA SER A 24 -18.62 8.04 5.49
C SER A 24 -19.79 7.49 6.33
N ALA A 25 -19.82 6.18 6.53
CA ALA A 25 -20.31 5.64 7.79
C ALA A 25 -19.18 5.81 8.81
N LYS A 26 -19.41 6.58 9.88
CA LYS A 26 -18.46 7.02 10.91
C LYS A 26 -17.70 5.92 11.70
N ALA A 27 -17.76 4.66 11.27
CA ALA A 27 -17.15 3.51 11.96
C ALA A 27 -16.00 2.84 11.20
N GLN A 28 -15.87 3.07 9.88
CA GLN A 28 -14.77 2.52 9.08
C GLN A 28 -13.97 3.65 8.43
N GLU A 29 -12.65 3.60 8.55
CA GLU A 29 -11.72 4.50 7.88
C GLU A 29 -11.00 3.73 6.77
N PHE A 30 -10.95 4.32 5.59
CA PHE A 30 -10.20 3.76 4.46
C PHE A 30 -9.27 4.84 3.92
N THR A 31 -7.99 4.51 3.77
CA THR A 31 -6.95 5.42 3.31
C THR A 31 -6.30 4.85 2.07
N VAL A 32 -6.07 5.72 1.08
CA VAL A 32 -5.33 5.41 -0.14
C VAL A 32 -4.29 6.48 -0.32
N GLN A 33 -3.03 6.08 -0.41
CA GLN A 33 -1.90 6.96 -0.65
C GLN A 33 -0.98 6.35 -1.70
N GLY A 34 -0.17 7.19 -2.32
CA GLY A 34 0.84 6.75 -3.27
C GLY A 34 1.96 7.77 -3.33
N ASP A 35 3.19 7.30 -3.13
CA ASP A 35 4.39 8.14 -3.22
C ASP A 35 5.18 7.82 -4.50
N LEU A 36 5.85 8.85 -5.04
CA LEU A 36 6.78 8.77 -6.14
C LEU A 36 8.16 9.17 -5.64
N VAL A 37 9.03 8.18 -5.47
CA VAL A 37 10.39 8.39 -4.98
C VAL A 37 11.38 8.27 -6.13
N SER A 38 12.41 9.12 -6.12
CA SER A 38 13.49 9.03 -7.11
C SER A 38 14.43 7.86 -6.87
N SER A 39 14.54 7.41 -5.61
CA SER A 39 15.32 6.25 -5.17
C SER A 39 14.61 5.60 -3.99
N TYR A 40 14.42 4.29 -4.03
CA TYR A 40 13.89 3.55 -2.88
C TYR A 40 15.04 3.03 -2.00
N VAL A 41 15.10 3.50 -0.75
CA VAL A 41 16.07 3.09 0.26
C VAL A 41 15.32 2.54 1.48
N TRP A 42 15.70 1.36 1.95
CA TRP A 42 15.08 0.69 3.10
C TRP A 42 16.10 0.39 4.18
N ARG A 43 15.86 0.90 5.41
CA ARG A 43 16.77 0.74 6.57
C ARG A 43 18.24 1.04 6.26
N GLY A 44 18.50 2.03 5.40
CA GLY A 44 19.85 2.44 5.00
C GLY A 44 20.45 1.67 3.82
N VAL A 45 19.72 0.72 3.23
CA VAL A 45 20.15 -0.05 2.06
C VAL A 45 19.40 0.44 0.81
N TYR A 46 20.14 0.72 -0.27
CA TYR A 46 19.54 1.05 -1.56
C TYR A 46 18.86 -0.18 -2.17
N GLN A 47 17.57 -0.06 -2.47
CA GLN A 47 16.75 -1.15 -3.00
C GLN A 47 16.68 -1.09 -4.52
N THR A 48 16.28 0.07 -5.06
CA THR A 48 16.12 0.29 -6.50
C THR A 48 16.00 1.79 -6.81
N GLY A 49 15.95 2.13 -8.11
CA GLY A 49 15.84 3.48 -8.62
C GLY A 49 14.46 4.10 -8.40
N ALA A 50 14.03 4.94 -9.34
CA ALA A 50 12.75 5.62 -9.23
C ALA A 50 11.62 4.59 -9.07
N SER A 51 10.74 4.82 -8.10
CA SER A 51 9.72 3.85 -7.69
C SER A 51 8.39 4.49 -7.34
N PHE A 52 7.31 3.74 -7.56
CA PHE A 52 5.97 4.06 -7.07
C PHE A 52 5.67 3.22 -5.84
N GLN A 53 5.14 3.86 -4.79
CA GLN A 53 4.90 3.24 -3.49
C GLN A 53 3.45 3.44 -3.05
N PRO A 54 2.54 2.51 -3.41
CA PRO A 54 1.16 2.57 -2.94
C PRO A 54 1.02 2.16 -1.47
N THR A 55 0.12 2.83 -0.76
CA THR A 55 -0.34 2.46 0.58
C THR A 55 -1.86 2.40 0.59
N LEU A 56 -2.41 1.34 1.15
CA LEU A 56 -3.84 1.11 1.37
C LEU A 56 -4.04 0.81 2.85
N GLY A 57 -4.82 1.62 3.55
CA GLY A 57 -5.18 1.39 4.95
C GLY A 57 -6.68 1.20 5.11
N PHE A 58 -7.06 0.32 6.03
CA PHE A 58 -8.42 0.10 6.44
C PHE A 58 -8.49 -0.09 7.95
N SER A 59 -9.40 0.61 8.61
CA SER A 59 -9.59 0.51 10.05
C SER A 59 -11.08 0.44 10.37
N ILE A 60 -11.44 -0.39 11.35
CA ILE A 60 -12.78 -0.51 11.90
C ILE A 60 -12.70 -0.84 13.39
N GLY A 61 -13.19 0.07 14.23
CA GLY A 61 -13.04 -0.04 15.69
C GLY A 61 -11.58 -0.21 16.08
N ASP A 62 -11.30 -1.25 16.88
CA ASP A 62 -9.95 -1.57 17.37
C ASP A 62 -9.07 -2.33 16.37
N PHE A 63 -9.57 -2.63 15.18
CA PHE A 63 -8.87 -3.40 14.15
C PHE A 63 -8.39 -2.50 13.01
N SER A 64 -7.15 -2.70 12.56
CA SER A 64 -6.64 -2.07 11.33
C SER A 64 -5.81 -3.01 10.48
N VAL A 65 -5.82 -2.79 9.17
CA VAL A 65 -5.01 -3.47 8.17
C VAL A 65 -4.43 -2.44 7.23
N THR A 66 -3.13 -2.55 6.98
CA THR A 66 -2.41 -1.72 6.03
C THR A 66 -1.66 -2.60 5.06
N ALA A 67 -1.83 -2.35 3.77
CA ALA A 67 -1.01 -2.90 2.71
C ALA A 67 -0.14 -1.79 2.12
N TRP A 68 1.15 -2.01 2.10
CA TRP A 68 2.12 -1.15 1.43
C TRP A 68 2.83 -1.95 0.34
N GLY A 69 3.27 -1.28 -0.71
CA GLY A 69 4.15 -1.91 -1.68
C GLY A 69 5.09 -0.92 -2.34
N SER A 70 6.03 -1.47 -3.10
CA SER A 70 6.93 -0.72 -3.96
C SER A 70 7.16 -1.44 -5.26
N THR A 71 7.21 -0.69 -6.36
CA THR A 71 7.67 -1.16 -7.65
C THR A 71 8.50 -0.08 -8.32
N ASP A 72 9.61 -0.49 -8.93
CA ASP A 72 10.43 0.39 -9.76
C ASP A 72 9.79 0.69 -11.12
N PHE A 73 10.18 1.84 -11.69
CA PHE A 73 9.85 2.22 -13.06
C PHE A 73 10.71 1.51 -14.12
N ASP A 74 11.82 0.90 -13.72
CA ASP A 74 12.70 0.10 -14.57
C ASP A 74 12.09 -1.27 -14.93
N GLY A 75 10.76 -1.40 -14.86
CA GLY A 75 9.92 -2.61 -14.97
C GLY A 75 10.13 -3.52 -16.18
N ASN A 76 11.14 -3.28 -17.02
CA ASN A 76 11.64 -4.11 -18.10
C ASN A 76 12.13 -5.51 -17.67
N LYS A 77 12.13 -5.83 -16.36
CA LYS A 77 12.42 -7.19 -15.86
C LYS A 77 11.29 -7.83 -15.05
N SER A 78 10.09 -7.25 -15.06
CA SER A 78 8.92 -7.75 -14.32
C SER A 78 8.48 -9.14 -14.80
N SER A 79 8.58 -9.40 -16.11
CA SER A 79 8.25 -10.69 -16.74
C SER A 79 9.29 -11.79 -16.45
N GLU A 80 10.46 -11.42 -15.95
CA GLU A 80 11.53 -12.35 -15.54
C GLU A 80 11.73 -12.41 -14.02
N GLY A 81 10.83 -11.76 -13.26
CA GLY A 81 10.89 -11.73 -11.80
C GLY A 81 12.09 -10.96 -11.23
N LEU A 82 12.79 -10.14 -12.01
CA LEU A 82 13.97 -9.38 -11.55
C LEU A 82 13.65 -7.93 -11.14
N ALA A 83 12.38 -7.54 -11.19
CA ALA A 83 11.94 -6.24 -10.68
C ALA A 83 12.01 -6.22 -9.15
N SER A 84 12.48 -5.12 -8.57
CA SER A 84 12.50 -4.93 -7.12
C SER A 84 11.08 -4.60 -6.64
N LYS A 85 10.29 -5.67 -6.43
CA LYS A 85 8.91 -5.58 -5.93
C LYS A 85 8.84 -6.08 -4.50
N GLU A 86 8.23 -5.28 -3.65
CA GLU A 86 7.99 -5.60 -2.24
C GLU A 86 6.54 -5.27 -1.90
N ILE A 87 5.92 -6.13 -1.09
CA ILE A 87 4.59 -5.92 -0.54
C ILE A 87 4.66 -6.24 0.95
N ASP A 88 4.27 -5.27 1.77
CA ASP A 88 4.11 -5.43 3.21
C ASP A 88 2.63 -5.41 3.57
N LEU A 89 2.16 -6.46 4.22
CA LEU A 89 0.83 -6.51 4.81
C LEU A 89 0.96 -6.48 6.33
N THR A 90 0.35 -5.48 6.95
CA THR A 90 0.31 -5.31 8.40
C THR A 90 -1.13 -5.39 8.88
N ALA A 91 -1.38 -6.15 9.93
CA ALA A 91 -2.65 -6.17 10.65
C ALA A 91 -2.38 -5.81 12.11
N ALA A 92 -3.23 -4.99 12.71
CA ALA A 92 -3.16 -4.59 14.09
C ALA A 92 -4.51 -4.71 14.78
N TYR A 93 -4.47 -5.02 16.07
CA TYR A 93 -5.65 -5.07 16.93
C TYR A 93 -5.33 -4.51 18.32
N THR A 94 -6.15 -3.57 18.78
CA THR A 94 -6.05 -2.96 20.12
C THR A 94 -7.00 -3.67 21.07
N LEU A 95 -6.53 -4.05 22.26
CA LEU A 95 -7.38 -4.70 23.25
C LEU A 95 -8.20 -3.68 24.06
N GLY A 96 -9.34 -3.25 23.52
CA GLY A 96 -10.18 -2.22 24.15
C GLY A 96 -9.57 -0.82 24.06
N GLU A 97 -10.23 0.18 24.66
CA GLU A 97 -9.94 1.61 24.40
C GLU A 97 -8.53 2.07 24.84
N SER A 98 -7.90 1.35 25.78
CA SER A 98 -6.57 1.68 26.32
C SER A 98 -5.64 0.47 26.50
N GLY A 99 -5.99 -0.68 25.92
CA GLY A 99 -5.16 -1.88 26.05
C GLY A 99 -4.00 -1.94 25.05
N PRO A 100 -3.11 -2.94 25.20
CA PRO A 100 -1.98 -3.12 24.30
C PRO A 100 -2.43 -3.40 22.87
N THR A 101 -1.65 -2.94 21.89
CA THR A 101 -1.89 -3.20 20.47
C THR A 101 -1.00 -4.34 20.00
N THR A 102 -1.59 -5.40 19.46
CA THR A 102 -0.85 -6.46 18.79
C THR A 102 -0.72 -6.14 17.31
N VAL A 103 0.51 -6.12 16.78
CA VAL A 103 0.79 -5.85 15.37
C VAL A 103 1.49 -7.04 14.74
N ARG A 104 0.99 -7.49 13.60
CA ARG A 104 1.62 -8.53 12.78
C ARG A 104 1.85 -8.00 11.38
N SER A 105 3.10 -8.09 10.92
CA SER A 105 3.49 -7.68 9.58
C SER A 105 4.09 -8.86 8.82
N LYS A 106 3.76 -8.95 7.53
CA LYS A 106 4.34 -9.90 6.59
C LYS A 106 4.81 -9.17 5.35
N SER A 107 6.10 -9.28 5.08
CA SER A 107 6.76 -8.75 3.90
C SER A 107 6.98 -9.86 2.88
N MET A 108 6.67 -9.59 1.62
CA MET A 108 6.97 -10.46 0.48
C MET A 108 7.84 -9.69 -0.50
N VAL A 109 9.08 -10.18 -0.68
CA VAL A 109 10.04 -9.60 -1.61
C VAL A 109 10.19 -10.55 -2.80
N GLY A 110 10.01 -10.04 -4.02
CA GLY A 110 9.75 -10.84 -5.23
C GLY A 110 10.60 -12.11 -5.41
N ARG A 111 11.90 -12.09 -5.06
CA ARG A 111 12.79 -13.27 -5.17
C ARG A 111 13.30 -13.84 -3.84
N SER A 112 13.15 -13.11 -2.73
CA SER A 112 13.86 -13.43 -1.48
C SER A 112 13.02 -14.19 -0.45
N GLY A 113 11.76 -14.51 -0.78
CA GLY A 113 10.83 -15.17 0.13
C GLY A 113 10.10 -14.20 1.05
N SER A 114 9.32 -14.75 1.98
CA SER A 114 8.46 -13.96 2.89
C SER A 114 9.11 -13.83 4.26
N ARG A 115 8.98 -12.65 4.88
CA ARG A 115 9.44 -12.37 6.24
C ARG A 115 8.24 -12.00 7.11
N GLU A 116 8.14 -12.58 8.28
CA GLU A 116 7.05 -12.32 9.24
C GLU A 116 7.60 -11.69 10.52
N VAL A 117 6.89 -10.72 11.06
CA VAL A 117 7.24 -10.02 12.28
C VAL A 117 5.98 -9.88 13.15
N LEU A 118 6.07 -10.25 14.42
CA LEU A 118 5.06 -10.00 15.44
C LEU A 118 5.63 -9.00 16.45
N GLN A 119 4.87 -7.94 16.75
CA GLN A 119 5.22 -6.93 17.73
C GLN A 119 4.05 -6.71 18.69
N LEU A 120 4.36 -6.47 19.96
CA LEU A 120 3.44 -5.93 20.94
C LEU A 120 3.81 -4.48 21.15
N GLN A 121 2.86 -3.58 20.95
CA GLN A 121 3.02 -2.16 21.21
C GLN A 121 2.29 -1.83 22.50
N GLU A 122 3.07 -1.44 23.51
CA GLU A 122 2.56 -0.94 24.79
C GLU A 122 1.84 0.40 24.57
N PRO A 123 0.76 0.70 25.33
CA PRO A 123 -0.04 1.92 25.17
C PRO A 123 0.73 3.21 25.50
#